data_AF-A0A2V8PGQ2-F1
#
_entry.id   AF-A0A2V8PGQ2-F1
#
_cell.length_a   1.000
_cell.length_b   1.000
_cell.length_c   1.000
_cell.angle_alpha   90.00
_cell.angle_beta   90.00
_cell.angle_gamma   90.00
#
_symmetry.space_group_name_H-M   'P 1'
#
loop_
_entity.id
_entity.type
_entity.pdbx_description
1 polymer ?
#
loop_
_entity_poly.entity_id
_entity_poly.type
_entity_poly.pdbx_seq_one_letter_code
_entity_poly.pdbx_strand_id
1 'polypeptide(L)'
;NSLNTAELYDPATGTWSRTGSLNMSRVYHTATLLLNGKVLVEGGVDENILRPSAPVDSAELYDPATGTWSNTGSLNTARLAHTATLLPNGKVLIAAGFDYEYNSLNTAELYDPATGTWSRTGSLNMSRVYHTATLLLNGKVLVEGGVDENILRPSAPVDSAELYDPATGTWSNTGSLNTARLAHTATLLSNGKVLVAAGYGPNAPNGLNSAELYDPATGTWTRTGDLNTERDSRTATLLPSGKVLLVGNDIAELYDPATGTWGLTASPKKALIGPATPLPNGTVLMLASYDNTAELYDPGTSAMPNLIDNAQFFVRQHYRDFLNREPDTDGLNFWTAEIVSCGSDAQCVEAKRINVSAAYFLSIEFQQTGYLVYRLYKSSYGNLPSAPVPITLHEFLPDTQKIGQGVIVNQSGWEQVLENNKQSFTSEFVQRSRFTSAFLTSMTPAQFVDRLFTNAGVTPSVTDRQAVIGEFGSATSTSDVAARARTLRRVAENSTMNIKEFNRAFVLMQYFGYLRRNPNDAPDSDYSGYQFWLAKLNVFDGNFVNAEMVKAFITSTEYRQRFGP
;
A
#
# COMPACT_ATOMS: atom_id res chain seq x y z
N ASN A 1 12.77 -16.94 -27.41
CA ASN A 1 12.47 -18.21 -28.08
C ASN A 1 11.38 -18.89 -27.30
N SER A 2 10.23 -19.06 -27.94
CA SER A 2 9.14 -19.91 -27.47
C SER A 2 9.62 -21.38 -27.38
N LEU A 3 9.11 -22.11 -26.40
CA LEU A 3 9.33 -23.55 -26.23
C LEU A 3 8.02 -24.31 -26.50
N ASN A 4 8.14 -25.59 -26.81
CA ASN A 4 7.01 -26.52 -26.95
C ASN A 4 7.06 -27.68 -25.93
N THR A 5 7.98 -27.65 -24.98
CA THR A 5 8.13 -28.70 -23.96
C THR A 5 7.18 -28.48 -22.79
N ALA A 6 6.74 -29.56 -22.14
CA ALA A 6 5.96 -29.53 -20.92
C ALA A 6 6.52 -30.49 -19.86
N GLU A 7 6.29 -30.15 -18.58
CA GLU A 7 6.75 -30.91 -17.42
C GLU A 7 5.62 -31.02 -16.38
N LEU A 8 5.61 -32.11 -15.62
CA LEU A 8 4.65 -32.40 -14.55
C LEU A 8 5.36 -32.36 -13.20
N TYR A 9 4.75 -31.69 -12.23
CA TYR A 9 5.19 -31.66 -10.84
C TYR A 9 4.37 -32.62 -9.98
N ASP A 10 5.03 -33.54 -9.29
CA ASP A 10 4.41 -34.39 -8.27
C ASP A 10 4.63 -33.77 -6.88
N PRO A 11 3.57 -33.27 -6.21
CA PRO A 11 3.70 -32.67 -4.89
C PRO A 11 3.98 -33.69 -3.77
N ALA A 12 3.70 -34.98 -3.98
CA ALA A 12 3.97 -36.02 -2.98
C ALA A 12 5.47 -36.35 -2.88
N THR A 13 6.17 -36.29 -4.02
CA THR A 13 7.62 -36.58 -4.10
C THR A 13 8.47 -35.32 -4.25
N GLY A 14 7.86 -34.19 -4.61
CA GLY A 14 8.55 -32.93 -4.88
C GLY A 14 9.37 -32.93 -6.17
N THR A 15 9.07 -33.82 -7.13
CA THR A 15 9.87 -34.01 -8.35
C THR A 15 9.16 -33.54 -9.62
N TRP A 16 9.93 -32.97 -10.55
CA TRP A 16 9.48 -32.69 -11.91
C TRP A 16 9.81 -33.86 -12.86
N SER A 17 8.90 -34.15 -13.79
CA SER A 17 9.09 -35.16 -14.83
C SER A 17 8.63 -34.62 -16.19
N ARG A 18 9.33 -35.00 -17.27
CA ARG A 18 8.92 -34.59 -18.63
C ARG A 18 7.66 -35.34 -19.06
N THR A 19 6.78 -34.65 -19.77
CA THR A 19 5.64 -35.23 -20.47
C THR A 19 5.77 -35.03 -21.98
N GLY A 20 4.72 -35.32 -22.76
CA GLY A 20 4.66 -34.99 -24.17
C GLY A 20 4.85 -33.49 -24.43
N SER A 21 5.26 -33.16 -25.65
CA SER A 21 5.46 -31.78 -26.11
C SER A 21 4.26 -31.30 -26.94
N LEU A 22 4.03 -29.98 -26.90
CA LEU A 22 3.14 -29.30 -27.83
C LEU A 22 3.68 -29.45 -29.27
N ASN A 23 2.76 -29.44 -30.22
CA ASN A 23 3.07 -29.45 -31.65
C ASN A 23 3.61 -28.10 -32.11
N MET A 24 3.21 -27.01 -31.44
CA MET A 24 3.67 -25.65 -31.73
C MET A 24 4.29 -25.00 -30.50
N SER A 25 5.44 -24.34 -30.68
CA SER A 25 6.04 -23.51 -29.62
C SER A 25 5.24 -22.23 -29.44
N ARG A 26 4.98 -21.82 -28.19
CA ARG A 26 4.16 -20.63 -27.93
C ARG A 26 4.49 -19.92 -26.61
N VAL A 27 4.31 -18.60 -26.59
CA VAL A 27 4.27 -17.74 -25.38
C VAL A 27 3.04 -16.81 -25.44
N TYR A 28 2.64 -16.22 -24.31
CA TYR A 28 1.40 -15.41 -24.19
C TYR A 28 0.10 -16.14 -24.58
N HIS A 29 0.12 -17.48 -24.54
CA HIS A 29 -1.05 -18.34 -24.66
C HIS A 29 -1.79 -18.43 -23.33
N THR A 30 -3.02 -18.93 -23.36
CA THR A 30 -3.75 -19.32 -22.16
C THR A 30 -3.76 -20.85 -22.03
N ALA A 31 -3.99 -21.34 -20.81
CA ALA A 31 -4.14 -22.76 -20.53
C ALA A 31 -5.35 -22.97 -19.62
N THR A 32 -6.36 -23.69 -20.10
CA THR A 32 -7.64 -23.87 -19.41
C THR A 32 -7.86 -25.34 -19.08
N LEU A 33 -7.96 -25.68 -17.79
CA LEU A 33 -8.40 -27.02 -17.36
C LEU A 33 -9.88 -27.21 -17.70
N LEU A 34 -10.19 -28.24 -18.47
CA LEU A 34 -11.54 -28.59 -18.90
C LEU A 34 -12.20 -29.54 -17.91
N LEU A 35 -13.54 -29.60 -17.92
CA LEU A 35 -14.32 -30.50 -17.04
C LEU A 35 -14.01 -31.99 -17.26
N ASN A 36 -13.45 -32.36 -18.42
CA ASN A 36 -13.03 -33.73 -18.73
C ASN A 36 -11.60 -34.06 -18.25
N GLY A 37 -10.94 -33.14 -17.55
CA GLY A 37 -9.58 -33.30 -17.03
C GLY A 37 -8.46 -32.99 -18.02
N LYS A 38 -8.77 -32.68 -19.28
CA LYS A 38 -7.78 -32.22 -20.27
C LYS A 38 -7.47 -30.74 -20.09
N VAL A 39 -6.31 -30.30 -20.56
CA VAL A 39 -5.94 -28.87 -20.58
C VAL A 39 -5.97 -28.37 -22.02
N LEU A 40 -6.82 -27.39 -22.30
CA LEU A 40 -6.79 -26.62 -23.55
C LEU A 40 -5.65 -25.61 -23.48
N VAL A 41 -4.85 -25.53 -24.53
CA VAL A 41 -3.85 -24.49 -24.72
C VAL A 41 -4.02 -23.86 -26.08
N GLU A 42 -4.13 -22.53 -26.12
CA GLU A 42 -4.61 -21.84 -27.29
C GLU A 42 -4.02 -20.43 -27.48
N GLY A 43 -3.91 -20.04 -28.75
CA GLY A 43 -3.36 -18.74 -29.15
C GLY A 43 -1.92 -18.50 -28.69
N GLY A 44 -1.58 -17.24 -28.44
CA GLY A 44 -0.21 -16.83 -28.14
C GLY A 44 0.59 -16.57 -29.42
N VAL A 45 1.91 -16.63 -29.33
CA VAL A 45 2.84 -16.36 -30.44
C VAL A 45 3.95 -17.39 -30.48
N ASP A 46 4.29 -17.86 -31.69
CA ASP A 46 5.50 -18.61 -31.93
C ASP A 46 6.65 -17.68 -32.34
N GLU A 47 7.58 -17.42 -31.42
CA GLU A 47 8.73 -16.56 -31.66
C GLU A 47 9.77 -17.17 -32.63
N ASN A 48 9.61 -18.45 -33.01
CA ASN A 48 10.57 -19.18 -33.83
C ASN A 48 10.26 -19.13 -35.35
N ILE A 49 9.07 -18.67 -35.78
CA ILE A 49 8.56 -18.83 -37.17
C ILE A 49 8.40 -17.48 -37.90
N LEU A 50 9.47 -16.67 -37.97
CA LEU A 50 9.60 -15.37 -38.68
C LEU A 50 9.24 -14.10 -37.86
N ARG A 51 9.90 -13.00 -38.22
CA ARG A 51 9.74 -11.66 -37.61
C ARG A 51 8.95 -10.74 -38.55
N PRO A 52 7.95 -9.99 -38.06
CA PRO A 52 7.47 -9.94 -36.67
C PRO A 52 6.75 -11.23 -36.25
N SER A 53 6.92 -11.60 -34.99
CA SER A 53 6.36 -12.80 -34.39
C SER A 53 4.84 -12.68 -34.31
N ALA A 54 4.14 -13.48 -35.12
CA ALA A 54 2.71 -13.38 -35.35
C ALA A 54 1.87 -14.17 -34.33
N PRO A 55 0.75 -13.63 -33.80
CA PRO A 55 -0.20 -14.43 -33.05
C PRO A 55 -0.65 -15.65 -33.85
N VAL A 56 -0.89 -16.77 -33.16
CA VAL A 56 -1.35 -18.03 -33.75
C VAL A 56 -2.82 -18.28 -33.42
N ASP A 57 -3.52 -19.00 -34.30
CA ASP A 57 -4.92 -19.43 -34.13
C ASP A 57 -5.04 -20.90 -33.71
N SER A 58 -3.91 -21.59 -33.55
CA SER A 58 -3.88 -23.01 -33.18
C SER A 58 -4.24 -23.23 -31.72
N ALA A 59 -4.94 -24.34 -31.47
CA ALA A 59 -5.25 -24.82 -30.14
C ALA A 59 -4.94 -26.32 -30.02
N GLU A 60 -4.51 -26.73 -28.83
CA GLU A 60 -4.05 -28.07 -28.52
C GLU A 60 -4.63 -28.55 -27.18
N LEU A 61 -4.87 -29.84 -27.05
CA LEU A 61 -5.33 -30.49 -25.83
C LEU A 61 -4.23 -31.36 -25.25
N TYR A 62 -3.89 -31.13 -23.99
CA TYR A 62 -3.08 -32.03 -23.19
C TYR A 62 -3.97 -33.02 -22.43
N ASP A 63 -3.68 -34.30 -22.59
CA ASP A 63 -4.32 -35.38 -21.82
C ASP A 63 -3.37 -35.86 -20.71
N PRO A 64 -3.65 -35.54 -19.44
CA PRO A 64 -2.77 -35.94 -18.34
C PRO A 64 -2.79 -37.45 -18.06
N ALA A 65 -3.79 -38.19 -18.53
CA ALA A 65 -3.86 -39.65 -18.32
C ALA A 65 -2.88 -40.40 -19.22
N THR A 66 -2.60 -39.86 -20.41
CA THR A 66 -1.67 -40.46 -21.40
C THR A 66 -0.38 -39.68 -21.53
N GLY A 67 -0.30 -38.44 -21.02
CA GLY A 67 0.83 -37.55 -21.18
C GLY A 67 1.01 -37.07 -22.63
N THR A 68 -0.06 -37.02 -23.43
CA THR A 68 0.01 -36.70 -24.87
C THR A 68 -0.70 -35.41 -25.23
N TRP A 69 -0.16 -34.71 -26.23
CA TRP A 69 -0.79 -33.54 -26.84
C TRP A 69 -1.47 -33.90 -28.15
N SER A 70 -2.60 -33.25 -28.45
CA SER A 70 -3.36 -33.43 -29.69
C SER A 70 -3.93 -32.10 -30.18
N ASN A 71 -3.91 -31.87 -31.49
CA ASN A 71 -4.54 -30.69 -32.08
C ASN A 71 -6.07 -30.76 -31.95
N THR A 72 -6.71 -29.61 -31.74
CA THR A 72 -8.16 -29.43 -31.83
C THR A 72 -8.48 -28.37 -32.92
N GLY A 73 -9.74 -27.98 -33.10
CA GLY A 73 -10.09 -26.88 -34.00
C GLY A 73 -9.36 -25.56 -33.66
N SER A 74 -9.30 -24.66 -34.64
CA SER A 74 -8.61 -23.36 -34.54
C SER A 74 -9.55 -22.20 -34.21
N LEU A 75 -9.01 -21.16 -33.60
CA LEU A 75 -9.70 -19.88 -33.38
C LEU A 75 -10.09 -19.25 -34.72
N ASN A 76 -11.18 -18.48 -34.73
CA ASN A 76 -11.58 -17.68 -35.89
C ASN A 76 -10.71 -16.42 -36.05
N THR A 77 -10.03 -16.00 -34.99
CA THR A 77 -9.08 -14.88 -34.99
C THR A 77 -7.87 -15.25 -34.13
N ALA A 78 -6.71 -15.32 -34.78
CA ALA A 78 -5.42 -15.49 -34.11
C ALA A 78 -5.22 -14.37 -33.08
N ARG A 79 -4.82 -14.72 -31.86
CA ARG A 79 -4.71 -13.74 -30.78
C ARG A 79 -3.69 -14.11 -29.71
N LEU A 80 -3.06 -13.10 -29.12
CA LEU A 80 -2.21 -13.23 -27.93
C LEU A 80 -2.66 -12.26 -26.82
N ALA A 81 -2.25 -12.52 -25.56
CA ALA A 81 -2.63 -11.72 -24.39
C ALA A 81 -4.16 -11.57 -24.20
N HIS A 82 -4.92 -12.54 -24.69
CA HIS A 82 -6.35 -12.69 -24.46
C HIS A 82 -6.60 -13.39 -23.12
N THR A 83 -7.85 -13.36 -22.64
CA THR A 83 -8.28 -14.16 -21.49
C THR A 83 -9.07 -15.38 -21.95
N ALA A 84 -9.01 -16.47 -21.19
CA ALA A 84 -9.79 -17.69 -21.39
C ALA A 84 -10.52 -18.05 -20.09
N THR A 85 -11.81 -18.36 -20.16
CA THR A 85 -12.66 -18.64 -18.99
C THR A 85 -13.53 -19.86 -19.26
N LEU A 86 -13.33 -20.93 -18.48
CA LEU A 86 -14.23 -22.08 -18.48
C LEU A 86 -15.60 -21.65 -17.93
N LEU A 87 -16.65 -21.87 -18.71
CA LEU A 87 -18.02 -21.54 -18.36
C LEU A 87 -18.73 -22.72 -17.66
N PRO A 88 -19.81 -22.47 -16.90
CA PRO A 88 -20.57 -23.54 -16.23
C PRO A 88 -21.15 -24.59 -17.18
N ASN A 89 -21.36 -24.25 -18.45
CA ASN A 89 -21.83 -25.17 -19.48
C ASN A 89 -20.72 -26.02 -20.11
N GLY A 90 -19.47 -25.90 -19.62
CA GLY A 90 -18.31 -26.64 -20.09
C GLY A 90 -17.60 -26.05 -21.31
N LYS A 91 -18.11 -24.96 -21.91
CA LYS A 91 -17.43 -24.24 -23.00
C LYS A 91 -16.36 -23.31 -22.44
N VAL A 92 -15.37 -22.94 -23.26
CA VAL A 92 -14.36 -21.93 -22.89
C VAL A 92 -14.63 -20.65 -23.65
N LEU A 93 -14.86 -19.54 -22.93
CA LEU A 93 -14.94 -18.20 -23.50
C LEU A 93 -13.54 -17.66 -23.67
N ILE A 94 -13.25 -17.13 -24.84
CA ILE A 94 -12.05 -16.35 -25.11
C ILE A 94 -12.42 -14.94 -25.49
N ALA A 95 -11.77 -13.97 -24.88
CA ALA A 95 -12.12 -12.56 -25.03
C ALA A 95 -10.89 -11.69 -25.32
N ALA A 96 -11.06 -10.81 -26.31
CA ALA A 96 -10.15 -9.71 -26.63
C ALA A 96 -8.69 -10.19 -26.90
N GLY A 97 -7.67 -9.41 -26.56
CA GLY A 97 -6.27 -9.69 -26.92
C GLY A 97 -5.79 -8.91 -28.15
N PHE A 98 -4.59 -9.18 -28.64
CA PHE A 98 -4.02 -8.56 -29.84
C PHE A 98 -4.19 -9.43 -31.08
N ASP A 99 -4.46 -8.80 -32.22
CA ASP A 99 -4.35 -9.42 -33.54
C ASP A 99 -2.92 -9.35 -34.12
N TYR A 100 -2.78 -9.74 -35.39
CA TYR A 100 -1.51 -9.72 -36.12
C TYR A 100 -0.91 -8.31 -36.27
N GLU A 101 -1.75 -7.29 -36.35
CA GLU A 101 -1.35 -5.90 -36.48
C GLU A 101 -1.17 -5.22 -35.10
N TYR A 102 -1.22 -6.00 -34.02
CA TYR A 102 -1.26 -5.55 -32.63
C TYR A 102 -2.32 -4.48 -32.38
N ASN A 103 -3.45 -4.59 -33.07
CA ASN A 103 -4.67 -3.90 -32.68
C ASN A 103 -5.32 -4.69 -31.54
N SER A 104 -5.73 -4.00 -30.49
CA SER A 104 -6.56 -4.62 -29.46
C SER A 104 -7.92 -5.02 -30.04
N LEU A 105 -8.36 -6.23 -29.70
CA LEU A 105 -9.59 -6.82 -30.18
C LEU A 105 -10.72 -6.60 -29.18
N ASN A 106 -11.94 -6.42 -29.68
CA ASN A 106 -13.16 -6.50 -28.89
C ASN A 106 -13.97 -7.79 -29.19
N THR A 107 -13.43 -8.69 -30.00
CA THR A 107 -14.11 -9.93 -30.39
C THR A 107 -13.94 -11.02 -29.33
N ALA A 108 -14.96 -11.87 -29.22
CA ALA A 108 -14.93 -13.04 -28.35
C ALA A 108 -15.43 -14.31 -29.07
N GLU A 109 -14.96 -15.46 -28.59
CA GLU A 109 -15.23 -16.78 -29.18
C GLU A 109 -15.47 -17.83 -28.10
N LEU A 110 -16.18 -18.89 -28.46
CA LEU A 110 -16.47 -20.04 -27.61
C LEU A 110 -15.85 -21.30 -28.21
N TYR A 111 -15.02 -21.99 -27.42
CA TYR A 111 -14.59 -23.35 -27.69
C TYR A 111 -15.56 -24.36 -27.06
N ASP A 112 -15.98 -25.36 -27.84
CA ASP A 112 -16.79 -26.48 -27.38
C ASP A 112 -15.93 -27.75 -27.27
N PRO A 113 -15.56 -28.20 -26.06
CA PRO A 113 -14.75 -29.40 -25.87
C PRO A 113 -15.39 -30.70 -26.35
N ALA A 114 -16.72 -30.75 -26.50
CA ALA A 114 -17.41 -31.96 -26.92
C ALA A 114 -17.21 -32.23 -28.42
N THR A 115 -17.07 -31.17 -29.22
CA THR A 115 -16.92 -31.24 -30.68
C THR A 115 -15.54 -30.80 -31.15
N GLY A 116 -14.76 -30.13 -30.30
CA GLY A 116 -13.47 -29.55 -30.65
C GLY A 116 -13.58 -28.34 -31.57
N THR A 117 -14.75 -27.67 -31.63
CA THR A 117 -15.04 -26.58 -32.57
C THR A 117 -15.10 -25.21 -31.89
N TRP A 118 -14.76 -24.16 -32.65
CA TRP A 118 -14.85 -22.76 -32.23
C TRP A 118 -16.04 -22.06 -32.89
N SER A 119 -16.68 -21.15 -32.15
CA SER A 119 -17.79 -20.32 -32.65
C SER A 119 -17.67 -18.90 -32.13
N ARG A 120 -18.02 -17.90 -32.96
CA ARG A 120 -18.07 -16.49 -32.53
C ARG A 120 -19.24 -16.26 -31.59
N THR A 121 -19.07 -15.37 -30.61
CA THR A 121 -20.15 -14.87 -29.74
C THR A 121 -20.25 -13.35 -29.84
N GLY A 122 -21.05 -12.69 -28.98
CA GLY A 122 -21.11 -11.23 -28.92
C GLY A 122 -19.74 -10.59 -28.66
N SER A 123 -19.60 -9.32 -29.05
CA SER A 123 -18.37 -8.54 -28.87
C SER A 123 -18.44 -7.64 -27.63
N LEU A 124 -17.28 -7.38 -27.04
CA LEU A 124 -17.11 -6.38 -26.00
C LEU A 124 -17.41 -4.98 -26.56
N ASN A 125 -17.87 -4.08 -25.70
CA ASN A 125 -18.10 -2.67 -26.04
C ASN A 125 -16.77 -1.92 -26.21
N MET A 126 -15.71 -2.40 -25.58
CA MET A 126 -14.35 -1.83 -25.66
C MET A 126 -13.32 -2.92 -25.99
N SER A 127 -12.45 -2.64 -26.95
CA SER A 127 -11.25 -3.44 -27.22
C SER A 127 -10.27 -3.33 -26.06
N ARG A 128 -9.64 -4.43 -25.67
CA ARG A 128 -8.75 -4.44 -24.50
C ARG A 128 -7.69 -5.52 -24.52
N VAL A 129 -6.52 -5.20 -23.99
CA VAL A 129 -5.44 -6.13 -23.67
C VAL A 129 -4.97 -5.93 -22.23
N TYR A 130 -4.27 -6.91 -21.66
CA TYR A 130 -3.80 -6.89 -20.26
C TYR A 130 -4.93 -6.65 -19.24
N HIS A 131 -6.15 -7.02 -19.62
CA HIS A 131 -7.34 -7.04 -18.78
C HIS A 131 -7.41 -8.37 -18.02
N THR A 132 -8.32 -8.47 -17.05
CA THR A 132 -8.65 -9.72 -16.39
C THR A 132 -10.07 -10.17 -16.75
N ALA A 133 -10.34 -11.46 -16.59
CA ALA A 133 -11.67 -12.04 -16.79
C ALA A 133 -11.98 -13.00 -15.64
N THR A 134 -13.09 -12.77 -14.94
CA THR A 134 -13.47 -13.54 -13.74
C THR A 134 -14.86 -14.15 -13.93
N LEU A 135 -14.96 -15.49 -13.90
CA LEU A 135 -16.25 -16.17 -13.81
C LEU A 135 -16.89 -15.87 -12.45
N LEU A 136 -18.09 -15.33 -12.45
CA LEU A 136 -18.85 -14.99 -11.24
C LEU A 136 -19.73 -16.17 -10.80
N LEU A 137 -20.14 -16.17 -9.53
CA LEU A 137 -21.02 -17.20 -8.96
C LEU A 137 -22.40 -17.29 -9.65
N ASN A 138 -22.83 -16.22 -10.31
CA ASN A 138 -24.07 -16.19 -11.10
C ASN A 138 -23.90 -16.74 -12.53
N GLY A 139 -22.70 -17.21 -12.89
CA GLY A 139 -22.38 -17.77 -14.20
C GLY A 139 -21.96 -16.76 -15.27
N LYS A 140 -22.05 -15.45 -15.01
CA LYS A 140 -21.55 -14.41 -15.93
C LYS A 140 -20.03 -14.26 -15.82
N VAL A 141 -19.39 -13.69 -16.82
CA VAL A 141 -17.95 -13.36 -16.78
C VAL A 141 -17.79 -11.86 -16.68
N LEU A 142 -17.15 -11.39 -15.61
CA LEU A 142 -16.69 -10.01 -15.47
C LEU A 142 -15.40 -9.85 -16.27
N VAL A 143 -15.32 -8.79 -17.07
CA VAL A 143 -14.11 -8.37 -17.76
C VAL A 143 -13.84 -6.91 -17.45
N GLU A 144 -12.65 -6.60 -16.95
CA GLU A 144 -12.36 -5.28 -16.42
C GLU A 144 -10.94 -4.78 -16.70
N GLY A 145 -10.80 -3.46 -16.76
CA GLY A 145 -9.52 -2.77 -16.96
C GLY A 145 -8.83 -3.14 -18.28
N GLY A 146 -7.51 -3.05 -18.27
CA GLY A 146 -6.68 -3.23 -19.46
C GLY A 146 -6.43 -1.92 -20.20
N VAL A 147 -6.14 -2.01 -21.49
CA VAL A 147 -5.87 -0.85 -22.36
C VAL A 147 -6.41 -1.10 -23.77
N ASP A 148 -7.00 -0.07 -24.36
CA ASP A 148 -7.45 -0.05 -25.76
C ASP A 148 -6.28 0.37 -26.66
N GLU A 149 -5.30 -0.53 -26.80
CA GLU A 149 -4.02 -0.24 -27.44
C GLU A 149 -4.07 -0.49 -28.96
N ASN A 150 -3.40 0.40 -29.70
CA ASN A 150 -3.05 0.24 -31.11
C ASN A 150 -1.61 0.74 -31.29
N ILE A 151 -0.79 0.06 -32.12
CA ILE A 151 0.60 0.46 -32.42
C ILE A 151 0.73 1.96 -32.77
N LEU A 152 -0.28 2.53 -33.42
CA LEU A 152 -0.26 3.94 -33.85
C LEU A 152 -0.70 4.92 -32.76
N ARG A 153 -1.27 4.44 -31.64
CA ARG A 153 -1.84 5.25 -30.55
C ARG A 153 -1.69 4.53 -29.20
N PRO A 154 -0.57 4.72 -28.49
CA PRO A 154 -0.49 4.27 -27.10
C PRO A 154 -1.57 4.98 -26.29
N SER A 155 -2.41 4.21 -25.59
CA SER A 155 -3.53 4.71 -24.80
C SER A 155 -3.30 4.45 -23.31
N ALA A 156 -3.97 5.23 -22.47
CA ALA A 156 -3.89 5.08 -21.02
C ALA A 156 -4.70 3.84 -20.58
N PRO A 157 -4.37 3.23 -19.42
CA PRO A 157 -5.21 2.21 -18.81
C PRO A 157 -6.67 2.67 -18.70
N VAL A 158 -7.61 1.74 -18.85
CA VAL A 158 -9.06 2.01 -18.75
C VAL A 158 -9.64 1.54 -17.40
N ASP A 159 -10.75 2.15 -16.98
CA ASP A 159 -11.50 1.84 -15.77
C ASP A 159 -12.84 1.12 -16.06
N SER A 160 -13.14 0.84 -17.34
CA SER A 160 -14.38 0.22 -17.75
C SER A 160 -14.43 -1.27 -17.40
N ALA A 161 -15.63 -1.75 -17.04
CA ALA A 161 -15.91 -3.16 -16.82
C ALA A 161 -17.21 -3.59 -17.51
N GLU A 162 -17.25 -4.84 -17.95
CA GLU A 162 -18.34 -5.43 -18.72
C GLU A 162 -18.66 -6.85 -18.23
N LEU A 163 -19.90 -7.27 -18.43
CA LEU A 163 -20.38 -8.62 -18.10
C LEU A 163 -20.76 -9.36 -19.37
N TYR A 164 -20.19 -10.55 -19.57
CA TYR A 164 -20.67 -11.52 -20.56
C TYR A 164 -21.71 -12.45 -19.95
N ASP A 165 -22.86 -12.55 -20.60
CA ASP A 165 -23.91 -13.51 -20.24
C ASP A 165 -23.85 -14.74 -21.17
N PRO A 166 -23.42 -15.92 -20.68
CA PRO A 166 -23.30 -17.11 -21.53
C PRO A 166 -24.65 -17.69 -21.96
N ALA A 167 -25.76 -17.31 -21.33
CA ALA A 167 -27.08 -17.80 -21.74
C ALA A 167 -27.57 -17.12 -23.03
N THR A 168 -27.17 -15.86 -23.25
CA THR A 168 -27.57 -15.07 -24.41
C THR A 168 -26.43 -14.80 -25.39
N GLY A 169 -25.18 -14.98 -24.96
CA GLY A 169 -23.99 -14.64 -25.74
C GLY A 169 -23.79 -13.12 -25.88
N THR A 170 -24.32 -12.31 -24.96
CA THR A 170 -24.29 -10.84 -25.06
C THR A 170 -23.44 -10.21 -23.96
N TRP A 171 -22.89 -9.03 -24.27
CA TRP A 171 -22.13 -8.20 -23.33
C TRP A 171 -22.97 -7.00 -22.84
N SER A 172 -22.77 -6.61 -21.58
CA SER A 172 -23.38 -5.41 -21.00
C SER A 172 -22.40 -4.68 -20.08
N ASN A 173 -22.36 -3.36 -20.14
CA ASN A 173 -21.56 -2.54 -19.21
C ASN A 173 -22.02 -2.72 -17.75
N THR A 174 -21.09 -2.65 -16.81
CA THR A 174 -21.34 -2.55 -15.36
C THR A 174 -20.64 -1.30 -14.79
N GLY A 175 -20.60 -1.14 -13.46
CA GLY A 175 -19.87 -0.03 -12.84
C GLY A 175 -18.38 -0.02 -13.18
N SER A 176 -17.76 1.15 -13.12
CA SER A 176 -16.34 1.36 -13.41
C SER A 176 -15.47 1.28 -12.16
N LEU A 177 -14.21 0.86 -12.33
CA LEU A 177 -13.20 0.91 -11.27
C LEU A 177 -12.98 2.37 -10.81
N ASN A 178 -12.61 2.57 -9.54
CA ASN A 178 -12.21 3.89 -9.05
C ASN A 178 -10.84 4.30 -9.58
N THR A 179 -9.99 3.33 -9.93
CA THR A 179 -8.66 3.54 -10.50
C THR A 179 -8.51 2.69 -11.76
N ALA A 180 -8.35 3.36 -12.90
CA ALA A 180 -8.03 2.73 -14.18
C ALA A 180 -6.73 1.93 -14.07
N ARG A 181 -6.72 0.70 -14.57
CA ARG A 181 -5.57 -0.21 -14.40
C ARG A 181 -5.45 -1.27 -15.49
N LEU A 182 -4.22 -1.65 -15.80
CA LEU A 182 -3.87 -2.79 -16.66
C LEU A 182 -2.85 -3.69 -15.97
N ALA A 183 -2.74 -4.95 -16.42
CA ALA A 183 -1.84 -5.96 -15.84
C ALA A 183 -2.02 -6.11 -14.31
N HIS A 184 -3.26 -5.98 -13.86
CA HIS A 184 -3.67 -6.18 -12.48
C HIS A 184 -4.09 -7.64 -12.27
N THR A 185 -4.35 -8.00 -11.01
CA THR A 185 -4.93 -9.30 -10.65
C THR A 185 -6.40 -9.14 -10.32
N ALA A 186 -7.21 -10.16 -10.61
CA ALA A 186 -8.59 -10.27 -10.19
C ALA A 186 -8.81 -11.64 -9.52
N THR A 187 -9.51 -11.65 -8.39
CA THR A 187 -9.78 -12.88 -7.62
C THR A 187 -11.22 -12.90 -7.15
N LEU A 188 -11.98 -13.91 -7.59
CA LEU A 188 -13.30 -14.18 -7.03
C LEU A 188 -13.15 -14.66 -5.58
N LEU A 189 -13.82 -13.99 -4.66
CA LEU A 189 -13.84 -14.32 -3.24
C LEU A 189 -15.00 -15.28 -2.91
N SER A 190 -14.89 -16.00 -1.79
CA SER A 190 -15.93 -16.94 -1.33
C SER A 190 -17.29 -16.28 -1.05
N ASN A 191 -17.31 -14.95 -0.82
CA ASN A 191 -18.53 -14.17 -0.64
C ASN A 191 -19.15 -13.69 -1.97
N GLY A 192 -18.57 -14.07 -3.11
CA GLY A 192 -19.05 -13.72 -4.45
C GLY A 192 -18.57 -12.38 -5.00
N LYS A 193 -17.82 -11.59 -4.22
CA LYS A 193 -17.18 -10.35 -4.71
C LYS A 193 -15.90 -10.64 -5.47
N VAL A 194 -15.46 -9.71 -6.31
CA VAL A 194 -14.16 -9.81 -7.01
C VAL A 194 -13.20 -8.78 -6.43
N LEU A 195 -12.07 -9.25 -5.91
CA LEU A 195 -10.96 -8.41 -5.51
C LEU A 195 -10.09 -8.11 -6.72
N VAL A 196 -9.88 -6.83 -7.01
CA VAL A 196 -8.94 -6.36 -8.01
C VAL A 196 -7.82 -5.60 -7.33
N ALA A 197 -6.57 -5.97 -7.62
CA ALA A 197 -5.40 -5.43 -6.92
C ALA A 197 -4.21 -5.21 -7.85
N ALA A 198 -3.39 -4.21 -7.51
CA ALA A 198 -2.14 -3.86 -8.20
C ALA A 198 -2.32 -3.50 -9.69
N GLY A 199 -1.24 -3.60 -10.47
CA GLY A 199 -1.19 -3.28 -11.90
C GLY A 199 -0.69 -1.88 -12.18
N TYR A 200 -0.77 -1.42 -13.43
CA TYR A 200 -0.32 -0.08 -13.83
C TYR A 200 -1.50 0.87 -14.02
N GLY A 201 -1.38 2.08 -13.47
CA GLY A 201 -2.34 3.16 -13.65
C GLY A 201 -1.76 4.35 -14.42
N PRO A 202 -2.58 5.31 -14.87
CA PRO A 202 -2.16 6.42 -15.74
C PRO A 202 -1.02 7.31 -15.21
N ASN A 203 -0.86 7.39 -13.88
CA ASN A 203 0.16 8.21 -13.21
C ASN A 203 0.99 7.40 -12.20
N ALA A 204 1.14 6.09 -12.43
CA ALA A 204 1.79 5.17 -11.50
C ALA A 204 2.95 4.41 -12.19
N PRO A 205 4.11 5.06 -12.40
CA PRO A 205 5.21 4.48 -13.18
C PRO A 205 5.82 3.23 -12.51
N ASN A 206 5.64 3.06 -11.21
CA ASN A 206 6.12 1.90 -10.46
C ASN A 206 5.01 0.87 -10.17
N GLY A 207 3.82 1.05 -10.74
CA GLY A 207 2.63 0.25 -10.44
C GLY A 207 1.77 0.84 -9.31
N LEU A 208 0.59 0.25 -9.13
CA LEU A 208 -0.42 0.65 -8.16
C LEU A 208 -0.26 -0.17 -6.88
N ASN A 209 -0.46 0.47 -5.74
CA ASN A 209 -0.67 -0.19 -4.45
C ASN A 209 -2.15 -0.23 -4.03
N SER A 210 -3.06 0.23 -4.89
CA SER A 210 -4.49 0.25 -4.57
C SER A 210 -5.17 -1.07 -4.93
N ALA A 211 -6.19 -1.41 -4.15
CA ALA A 211 -7.09 -2.53 -4.41
C ALA A 211 -8.56 -2.14 -4.18
N GLU A 212 -9.45 -2.85 -4.88
CA GLU A 212 -10.88 -2.54 -4.96
C GLU A 212 -11.70 -3.81 -5.03
N LEU A 213 -12.92 -3.78 -4.49
CA LEU A 213 -13.89 -4.86 -4.54
C LEU A 213 -15.04 -4.51 -5.48
N TYR A 214 -15.30 -5.40 -6.44
CA TYR A 214 -16.54 -5.39 -7.21
C TYR A 214 -17.62 -6.24 -6.52
N ASP A 215 -18.82 -5.68 -6.39
CA ASP A 215 -20.01 -6.38 -5.91
C ASP A 215 -20.93 -6.71 -7.10
N PRO A 216 -21.03 -7.98 -7.53
CA PRO A 216 -21.88 -8.36 -8.66
C PRO A 216 -23.38 -8.15 -8.45
N ALA A 217 -23.84 -8.04 -7.21
CA ALA A 217 -25.27 -7.85 -6.92
C ALA A 217 -25.73 -6.43 -7.25
N THR A 218 -24.84 -5.46 -7.09
CA THR A 218 -25.13 -4.02 -7.28
C THR A 218 -24.39 -3.42 -8.47
N GLY A 219 -23.36 -4.08 -8.98
CA GLY A 219 -22.46 -3.55 -10.00
C GLY A 219 -21.54 -2.44 -9.48
N THR A 220 -21.33 -2.34 -8.17
CA THR A 220 -20.57 -1.24 -7.55
C THR A 220 -19.15 -1.64 -7.19
N TRP A 221 -18.21 -0.69 -7.32
CA TRP A 221 -16.82 -0.82 -6.90
C TRP A 221 -16.55 -0.06 -5.61
N THR A 222 -15.85 -0.68 -4.65
CA THR A 222 -15.46 -0.07 -3.37
C THR A 222 -13.97 -0.22 -3.13
N ARG A 223 -13.27 0.84 -2.74
CA ARG A 223 -11.85 0.75 -2.34
C ARG A 223 -11.68 -0.10 -1.08
N THR A 224 -10.59 -0.85 -1.04
CA THR A 224 -10.12 -1.55 0.16
C THR A 224 -8.95 -0.79 0.79
N GLY A 225 -8.30 -1.38 1.81
CA GLY A 225 -6.96 -0.95 2.21
C GLY A 225 -5.96 -1.11 1.06
N ASP A 226 -4.87 -0.34 1.13
CA ASP A 226 -3.79 -0.38 0.16
C ASP A 226 -2.79 -1.48 0.49
N LEU A 227 -2.14 -2.02 -0.55
CA LEU A 227 -0.97 -2.86 -0.46
C LEU A 227 0.20 -2.06 0.15
N ASN A 228 1.14 -2.78 0.79
CA ASN A 228 2.29 -2.16 1.44
C ASN A 228 3.35 -1.65 0.44
N THR A 229 3.33 -2.12 -0.81
CA THR A 229 4.21 -1.61 -1.87
C THR A 229 3.48 -1.46 -3.21
N GLU A 230 3.91 -0.47 -4.00
CA GLU A 230 3.56 -0.33 -5.43
C GLU A 230 4.07 -1.54 -6.22
N ARG A 231 3.25 -2.09 -7.13
CA ARG A 231 3.65 -3.27 -7.93
C ARG A 231 2.78 -3.52 -9.17
N ASP A 232 3.36 -4.19 -10.16
CA ASP A 232 2.64 -5.01 -11.14
C ASP A 232 2.57 -6.45 -10.62
N SER A 233 1.39 -6.89 -10.17
CA SER A 233 1.24 -8.27 -9.71
C SER A 233 0.74 -9.14 -10.85
N ARG A 234 1.41 -10.28 -11.06
CA ARG A 234 1.04 -11.26 -12.10
C ARG A 234 0.19 -12.41 -11.56
N THR A 235 0.18 -12.63 -10.25
CA THR A 235 -0.58 -13.73 -9.64
C THR A 235 -1.21 -13.30 -8.32
N ALA A 236 -2.47 -13.67 -8.16
CA ALA A 236 -3.23 -13.61 -6.92
C ALA A 236 -3.94 -14.95 -6.73
N THR A 237 -3.92 -15.48 -5.52
CA THR A 237 -4.42 -16.83 -5.23
C THR A 237 -5.36 -16.78 -4.04
N LEU A 238 -6.62 -17.17 -4.24
CA LEU A 238 -7.54 -17.40 -3.13
C LEU A 238 -7.08 -18.65 -2.35
N LEU A 239 -6.81 -18.48 -1.06
CA LEU A 239 -6.43 -19.55 -0.16
C LEU A 239 -7.66 -20.26 0.41
N PRO A 240 -7.55 -21.52 0.88
CA PRO A 240 -8.63 -22.21 1.59
C PRO A 240 -9.17 -21.46 2.82
N SER A 241 -8.37 -20.56 3.41
CA SER A 241 -8.78 -19.67 4.50
C SER A 241 -9.75 -18.57 4.07
N GLY A 242 -9.98 -18.38 2.77
CA GLY A 242 -10.76 -17.28 2.20
C GLY A 242 -9.96 -15.99 1.98
N LYS A 243 -8.69 -15.95 2.38
CA LYS A 243 -7.79 -14.82 2.14
C LYS A 243 -7.15 -14.89 0.75
N VAL A 244 -6.72 -13.76 0.21
CA VAL A 244 -6.03 -13.73 -1.10
C VAL A 244 -4.55 -13.47 -0.92
N LEU A 245 -3.72 -14.41 -1.36
CA LEU A 245 -2.27 -14.26 -1.41
C LEU A 245 -1.87 -13.60 -2.74
N LEU A 246 -1.21 -12.46 -2.64
CA LEU A 246 -0.64 -11.74 -3.76
C LEU A 246 0.88 -11.84 -3.68
N VAL A 247 1.53 -12.25 -4.78
CA VAL A 247 2.98 -12.48 -4.82
C VAL A 247 3.60 -11.66 -5.95
N GLY A 248 4.70 -10.96 -5.66
CA GLY A 248 5.52 -10.28 -6.66
C GLY A 248 6.73 -9.54 -6.06
N ASN A 249 7.84 -9.48 -6.81
CA ASN A 249 9.04 -8.69 -6.51
C ASN A 249 9.56 -8.87 -5.06
N ASP A 250 9.91 -10.12 -4.68
CA ASP A 250 10.44 -10.52 -3.35
C ASP A 250 9.49 -10.34 -2.16
N ILE A 251 8.22 -9.99 -2.40
CA ILE A 251 7.23 -9.73 -1.36
C ILE A 251 5.96 -10.50 -1.64
N ALA A 252 5.40 -11.10 -0.59
CA ALA A 252 4.07 -11.66 -0.61
C ALA A 252 3.19 -10.92 0.42
N GLU A 253 1.94 -10.67 0.04
CA GLU A 253 0.95 -9.98 0.86
C GLU A 253 -0.36 -10.76 0.87
N LEU A 254 -1.07 -10.69 1.98
CA LEU A 254 -2.31 -11.39 2.22
C LEU A 254 -3.43 -10.39 2.45
N TYR A 255 -4.42 -10.41 1.57
CA TYR A 255 -5.67 -9.67 1.74
C TYR A 255 -6.65 -10.46 2.60
N ASP A 256 -7.20 -9.81 3.62
CA ASP A 256 -8.27 -10.34 4.45
C ASP A 256 -9.61 -9.70 4.06
N PRO A 257 -10.53 -10.45 3.40
CA PRO A 257 -11.84 -9.92 3.03
C PRO A 257 -12.73 -9.51 4.20
N ALA A 258 -12.48 -10.01 5.42
CA ALA A 258 -13.31 -9.70 6.57
C ALA A 258 -13.03 -8.27 7.10
N THR A 259 -11.77 -7.83 7.01
CA THR A 259 -11.34 -6.50 7.46
C THR A 259 -11.14 -5.53 6.29
N GLY A 260 -10.99 -6.05 5.07
CA GLY A 260 -10.65 -5.27 3.89
C GLY A 260 -9.21 -4.76 3.88
N THR A 261 -8.29 -5.40 4.60
CA THR A 261 -6.91 -4.94 4.80
C THR A 261 -5.88 -5.92 4.23
N TRP A 262 -4.70 -5.40 3.88
CA TRP A 262 -3.54 -6.18 3.46
C TRP A 262 -2.53 -6.33 4.59
N GLY A 263 -1.93 -7.51 4.72
CA GLY A 263 -0.82 -7.78 5.64
C GLY A 263 0.34 -8.46 4.91
N LEU A 264 1.57 -8.12 5.28
CA LEU A 264 2.76 -8.80 4.75
C LEU A 264 2.81 -10.26 5.23
N THR A 265 3.22 -11.16 4.34
CA THR A 265 3.57 -12.53 4.70
C THR A 265 5.10 -12.67 4.79
N ALA A 266 5.61 -13.87 5.14
CA ALA A 266 7.05 -14.11 5.10
C ALA A 266 7.58 -13.84 3.68
N SER A 267 8.73 -13.17 3.54
CA SER A 267 9.34 -12.94 2.23
C SER A 267 9.61 -14.29 1.55
N PRO A 268 9.17 -14.48 0.30
CA PRO A 268 9.64 -15.58 -0.51
C PRO A 268 11.17 -15.58 -0.55
N LYS A 269 11.79 -16.76 -0.64
CA LYS A 269 13.26 -16.85 -0.61
C LYS A 269 13.91 -16.30 -1.89
N LYS A 270 13.10 -15.98 -2.91
CA LYS A 270 13.51 -15.53 -4.23
C LYS A 270 12.51 -14.55 -4.85
N ALA A 271 12.95 -13.83 -5.87
CA ALA A 271 12.11 -12.97 -6.69
C ALA A 271 11.22 -13.82 -7.60
N LEU A 272 9.95 -13.95 -7.23
CA LEU A 272 9.00 -14.83 -7.91
C LEU A 272 7.95 -13.99 -8.64
N ILE A 273 7.85 -14.23 -9.95
CA ILE A 273 6.98 -13.48 -10.88
C ILE A 273 6.12 -14.43 -11.75
N GLY A 274 6.19 -15.73 -11.46
CA GLY A 274 5.40 -16.77 -12.13
C GLY A 274 4.08 -17.09 -11.41
N PRO A 275 3.29 -18.03 -11.95
CA PRO A 275 2.01 -18.42 -11.35
C PRO A 275 2.20 -19.07 -9.98
N ALA A 276 1.23 -18.84 -9.10
CA ALA A 276 1.16 -19.40 -7.76
C ALA A 276 -0.07 -20.32 -7.62
N THR A 277 0.15 -21.59 -7.30
CA THR A 277 -0.91 -22.61 -7.22
C THR A 277 -1.06 -23.10 -5.78
N PRO A 278 -2.26 -23.02 -5.17
CA PRO A 278 -2.47 -23.53 -3.82
C PRO A 278 -2.48 -25.06 -3.84
N LEU A 279 -1.81 -25.68 -2.87
CA LEU A 279 -1.78 -27.12 -2.67
C LEU A 279 -2.75 -27.54 -1.56
N PRO A 280 -3.25 -28.79 -1.58
CA PRO A 280 -4.21 -29.28 -0.57
C PRO A 280 -3.70 -29.22 0.89
N ASN A 281 -2.38 -29.17 1.08
CA ASN A 281 -1.74 -29.07 2.39
C ASN A 281 -1.64 -27.63 2.93
N GLY A 282 -2.18 -26.64 2.23
CA GLY A 282 -2.17 -25.22 2.63
C GLY A 282 -0.95 -24.42 2.17
N THR A 283 0.07 -25.09 1.62
CA THR A 283 1.20 -24.41 0.96
C THR A 283 0.84 -23.99 -0.46
N VAL A 284 1.64 -23.12 -1.06
CA VAL A 284 1.48 -22.58 -2.40
C VAL A 284 2.74 -22.91 -3.19
N LEU A 285 2.59 -23.63 -4.30
CA LEU A 285 3.67 -23.83 -5.25
C LEU A 285 3.83 -22.55 -6.09
N MET A 286 5.00 -21.93 -6.01
CA MET A 286 5.33 -20.70 -6.73
C MET A 286 6.43 -20.97 -7.74
N LEU A 287 6.24 -20.55 -9.00
CA LEU A 287 7.22 -20.71 -10.06
C LEU A 287 8.08 -19.44 -10.23
N ALA A 288 9.40 -19.60 -10.33
CA ALA A 288 10.34 -18.51 -10.63
C ALA A 288 10.46 -18.32 -12.15
N SER A 289 10.45 -17.06 -12.60
CA SER A 289 10.48 -16.73 -14.02
C SER A 289 11.88 -16.63 -14.63
N TYR A 290 12.95 -16.51 -13.81
CA TYR A 290 14.29 -16.21 -14.32
C TYR A 290 15.33 -17.31 -14.16
N ASP A 291 15.14 -18.28 -13.26
CA ASP A 291 16.14 -19.30 -12.95
C ASP A 291 15.63 -20.75 -13.03
N ASN A 292 14.43 -20.97 -13.61
CA ASN A 292 13.79 -22.28 -13.73
C ASN A 292 13.63 -23.00 -12.38
N THR A 293 13.40 -22.28 -11.29
CA THR A 293 13.16 -22.87 -9.97
C THR A 293 11.70 -22.75 -9.52
N ALA A 294 11.30 -23.62 -8.60
CA ALA A 294 9.99 -23.57 -7.94
C ALA A 294 10.21 -23.55 -6.42
N GLU A 295 9.36 -22.83 -5.70
CA GLU A 295 9.35 -22.76 -4.24
C GLU A 295 8.01 -23.30 -3.71
N LEU A 296 8.07 -24.21 -2.74
CA LEU A 296 6.93 -24.50 -1.87
C LEU A 296 6.89 -23.43 -0.79
N TYR A 297 5.92 -22.53 -0.91
CA TYR A 297 5.72 -21.41 -0.02
C TYR A 297 4.60 -21.70 0.97
N ASP A 298 4.87 -21.62 2.27
CA ASP A 298 3.83 -21.65 3.28
C ASP A 298 3.41 -20.21 3.58
N PRO A 299 2.20 -19.75 3.17
CA PRO A 299 1.71 -18.42 3.51
C PRO A 299 1.42 -18.25 5.00
N GLY A 300 1.52 -19.33 5.79
CA GLY A 300 1.29 -19.37 7.22
C GLY A 300 -0.17 -19.59 7.56
N THR A 301 -0.53 -20.80 8.01
CA THR A 301 -1.81 -21.08 8.72
C THR A 301 -1.67 -21.06 10.24
N SER A 302 -0.49 -20.75 10.78
CA SER A 302 -0.33 -20.41 12.19
C SER A 302 -0.68 -18.94 12.41
N ALA A 303 -1.17 -18.59 13.60
CA ALA A 303 -1.22 -17.19 14.02
C ALA A 303 0.22 -16.64 13.91
N MET A 304 0.49 -15.92 12.81
CA MET A 304 1.76 -15.27 12.62
C MET A 304 1.95 -14.32 13.81
N PRO A 305 3.07 -14.39 14.54
CA PRO A 305 3.36 -13.39 15.55
C PRO A 305 3.32 -12.04 14.87
N ASN A 306 2.54 -11.13 15.44
CA ASN A 306 2.37 -9.78 14.93
C ASN A 306 3.74 -9.18 14.62
N LEU A 307 3.97 -8.62 13.43
CA LEU A 307 5.31 -8.19 12.98
C LEU A 307 5.94 -7.20 13.95
N ILE A 308 5.10 -6.45 14.67
CA ILE A 308 5.53 -5.50 15.68
C ILE A 308 6.28 -6.15 16.84
N ASP A 309 6.14 -7.47 17.04
CA ASP A 309 6.86 -8.23 18.06
C ASP A 309 8.31 -8.56 17.66
N ASN A 310 8.67 -8.42 16.38
CA ASN A 310 10.07 -8.48 15.97
C ASN A 310 10.79 -7.17 16.36
N ALA A 311 11.89 -7.26 17.10
CA ALA A 311 12.61 -6.10 17.62
C ALA A 311 13.12 -5.14 16.52
N GLN A 312 13.64 -5.66 15.41
CA GLN A 312 14.16 -4.82 14.34
C GLN A 312 13.02 -4.13 13.57
N PHE A 313 11.92 -4.85 13.32
CA PHE A 313 10.71 -4.26 12.74
C PHE A 313 10.12 -3.18 13.65
N PHE A 314 10.02 -3.46 14.96
CA PHE A 314 9.56 -2.52 15.97
C PHE A 314 10.33 -1.21 15.94
N VAL A 315 11.66 -1.28 15.93
CA VAL A 315 12.55 -0.12 15.86
C VAL A 315 12.36 0.65 14.56
N ARG A 316 12.39 -0.05 13.41
CA ARG A 316 12.15 0.57 12.10
C ARG A 316 10.80 1.28 12.04
N GLN A 317 9.77 0.68 12.61
CA GLN A 317 8.43 1.27 12.63
C GLN A 317 8.37 2.54 13.48
N HIS A 318 9.13 2.63 14.57
CA HIS A 318 9.22 3.85 15.38
C HIS A 318 9.93 5.00 14.63
N TYR A 319 10.96 4.71 13.83
CA TYR A 319 11.55 5.71 12.93
C TYR A 319 10.51 6.28 11.97
N ARG A 320 9.67 5.43 11.37
CA ARG A 320 8.60 5.88 10.46
C ARG A 320 7.50 6.66 11.19
N ASP A 321 7.03 6.14 12.32
CA ASP A 321 5.88 6.69 13.03
C ASP A 321 6.19 8.02 13.73
N PHE A 322 7.40 8.18 14.29
CA PHE A 322 7.78 9.36 15.05
C PHE A 322 8.74 10.30 14.31
N LEU A 323 9.66 9.79 13.51
CA LEU A 323 10.68 10.60 12.83
C LEU A 323 10.40 10.81 11.34
N ASN A 324 9.38 10.13 10.79
CA ASN A 324 8.97 10.21 9.39
C ASN A 324 10.12 9.95 8.38
N ARG A 325 11.00 9.00 8.71
CA ARG A 325 12.10 8.54 7.85
C ARG A 325 12.45 7.08 8.09
N GLU A 326 13.27 6.52 7.21
CA GLU A 326 13.94 5.24 7.47
C GLU A 326 15.08 5.42 8.49
N PRO A 327 15.37 4.39 9.30
CA PRO A 327 16.56 4.38 10.12
C PRO A 327 17.82 4.36 9.26
N ASP A 328 18.86 5.03 9.76
CA ASP A 328 20.23 4.72 9.38
C ASP A 328 20.68 3.40 10.03
N THR A 329 21.69 2.75 9.44
CA THR A 329 22.16 1.42 9.87
C THR A 329 22.56 1.39 11.34
N ASP A 330 23.27 2.43 11.82
CA ASP A 330 23.79 2.49 13.18
C ASP A 330 22.65 2.66 14.19
N GLY A 331 21.71 3.56 13.91
CA GLY A 331 20.50 3.75 14.71
C GLY A 331 19.62 2.50 14.79
N LEU A 332 19.41 1.80 13.66
CA LEU A 332 18.65 0.54 13.65
C LEU A 332 19.31 -0.51 14.55
N ASN A 333 20.63 -0.67 14.43
CA ASN A 333 21.39 -1.65 15.19
C ASN A 333 21.37 -1.33 16.69
N PHE A 334 21.62 -0.07 17.06
CA PHE A 334 21.65 0.39 18.44
C PHE A 334 20.32 0.10 19.17
N TRP A 335 19.21 0.59 18.62
CA TRP A 335 17.90 0.42 19.27
C TRP A 335 17.40 -1.03 19.24
N THR A 336 17.76 -1.80 18.21
CA THR A 336 17.41 -3.24 18.16
C THR A 336 18.17 -4.01 19.24
N ALA A 337 19.45 -3.69 19.44
CA ALA A 337 20.29 -4.33 20.46
C ALA A 337 19.74 -4.11 21.88
N GLU A 338 19.16 -2.94 22.18
CA GLU A 338 18.52 -2.67 23.46
C GLU A 338 17.43 -3.70 23.81
N ILE A 339 16.60 -4.08 22.83
CA ILE A 339 15.51 -5.06 23.03
C ILE A 339 16.05 -6.49 23.02
N VAL A 340 16.92 -6.83 22.06
CA VAL A 340 17.46 -8.19 21.91
C VAL A 340 18.36 -8.58 23.08
N SER A 341 18.96 -7.62 23.80
CA SER A 341 19.76 -7.87 25.01
C SER A 341 19.01 -8.63 26.11
N CYS A 342 17.68 -8.62 26.10
CA CYS A 342 16.82 -9.34 27.05
C CYS A 342 16.72 -10.85 26.78
N GLY A 343 17.15 -11.35 25.61
CA GLY A 343 16.96 -12.75 25.23
C GLY A 343 15.48 -13.16 25.26
N SER A 344 15.15 -14.19 26.04
CA SER A 344 13.79 -14.72 26.19
C SER A 344 13.02 -14.18 27.42
N ASP A 345 13.58 -13.23 28.18
CA ASP A 345 12.90 -12.62 29.33
C ASP A 345 11.80 -11.66 28.87
N ALA A 346 10.54 -12.11 28.98
CA ALA A 346 9.37 -11.35 28.54
C ALA A 346 9.17 -10.03 29.32
N GLN A 347 9.51 -9.96 30.61
CA GLN A 347 9.38 -8.73 31.40
C GLN A 347 10.44 -7.72 30.99
N CYS A 348 11.67 -8.18 30.76
CA CYS A 348 12.73 -7.34 30.22
C CYS A 348 12.37 -6.80 28.84
N VAL A 349 11.86 -7.66 27.93
CA VAL A 349 11.46 -7.25 26.57
C VAL A 349 10.34 -6.20 26.62
N GLU A 350 9.31 -6.39 27.45
CA GLU A 350 8.23 -5.40 27.62
C GLU A 350 8.81 -4.06 28.08
N ALA A 351 9.63 -4.05 29.14
CA ALA A 351 10.24 -2.84 29.67
C ALA A 351 11.14 -2.13 28.65
N LYS A 352 11.97 -2.88 27.91
CA LYS A 352 12.82 -2.32 26.85
C LYS A 352 11.99 -1.75 25.71
N ARG A 353 10.93 -2.42 25.26
CA ARG A 353 10.03 -1.89 24.22
C ARG A 353 9.40 -0.57 24.65
N ILE A 354 8.87 -0.49 25.87
CA ILE A 354 8.31 0.75 26.43
C ILE A 354 9.35 1.89 26.43
N ASN A 355 10.56 1.61 26.90
CA ASN A 355 11.62 2.62 27.00
C ASN A 355 12.15 3.06 25.63
N VAL A 356 12.39 2.11 24.71
CA VAL A 356 12.81 2.40 23.33
C VAL A 356 11.75 3.22 22.63
N SER A 357 10.48 2.84 22.75
CA SER A 357 9.35 3.60 22.22
C SER A 357 9.33 5.05 22.70
N ALA A 358 9.40 5.26 24.01
CA ALA A 358 9.42 6.60 24.59
C ALA A 358 10.65 7.40 24.16
N ALA A 359 11.80 6.74 23.96
CA ALA A 359 13.04 7.40 23.57
C ALA A 359 12.94 8.12 22.22
N TYR A 360 12.09 7.68 21.29
CA TYR A 360 11.88 8.39 20.02
C TYR A 360 11.30 9.79 20.24
N PHE A 361 10.27 9.91 21.07
CA PHE A 361 9.72 11.22 21.43
C PHE A 361 10.75 12.08 22.20
N LEU A 362 11.51 11.46 23.10
CA LEU A 362 12.52 12.14 23.91
C LEU A 362 13.80 12.51 23.14
N SER A 363 14.01 11.91 21.96
CA SER A 363 15.20 12.10 21.16
C SER A 363 15.39 13.56 20.76
N ILE A 364 16.66 13.98 20.65
CA ILE A 364 17.02 15.31 20.16
C ILE A 364 16.34 15.57 18.81
N GLU A 365 16.33 14.57 17.93
CA GLU A 365 15.71 14.68 16.61
C GLU A 365 14.23 15.05 16.71
N PHE A 366 13.42 14.29 17.46
CA PHE A 366 12.00 14.58 17.61
C PHE A 366 11.73 15.90 18.35
N GLN A 367 12.50 16.18 19.41
CA GLN A 367 12.37 17.42 20.18
C GLN A 367 12.61 18.68 19.33
N GLN A 368 13.48 18.58 18.33
CA GLN A 368 13.84 19.68 17.43
C GLN A 368 13.07 19.68 16.09
N THR A 369 12.34 18.60 15.78
CA THR A 369 11.52 18.47 14.56
C THR A 369 10.03 18.44 14.93
N GLY A 370 9.44 17.27 15.18
CA GLY A 370 8.00 17.11 15.44
C GLY A 370 7.51 17.93 16.63
N TYR A 371 8.24 17.94 17.75
CA TYR A 371 7.82 18.76 18.89
C TYR A 371 8.01 20.27 18.65
N LEU A 372 8.95 20.67 17.77
CA LEU A 372 9.02 22.06 17.33
C LEU A 372 7.81 22.43 16.45
N VAL A 373 7.40 21.57 15.53
CA VAL A 373 6.17 21.77 14.71
C VAL A 373 4.97 21.96 15.63
N TYR A 374 4.75 21.07 16.59
CA TYR A 374 3.68 21.22 17.60
C TYR A 374 3.71 22.61 18.25
N ARG A 375 4.89 23.05 18.73
CA ARG A 375 5.05 24.33 19.42
C ARG A 375 4.84 25.53 18.48
N LEU A 376 5.19 25.44 17.20
CA LEU A 376 4.91 26.48 16.22
C LEU A 376 3.40 26.66 16.02
N TYR A 377 2.62 25.57 15.91
CA TYR A 377 1.16 25.65 15.84
C TYR A 377 0.55 26.18 17.15
N LYS A 378 1.06 25.73 18.30
CA LYS A 378 0.61 26.22 19.62
C LYS A 378 0.83 27.74 19.77
N SER A 379 2.02 28.24 19.44
CA SER A 379 2.32 29.68 19.48
C SER A 379 1.47 30.47 18.50
N SER A 380 1.13 29.89 17.36
CA SER A 380 0.36 30.58 16.31
C SER A 380 -1.13 30.63 16.59
N TYR A 381 -1.70 29.56 17.14
CA TYR A 381 -3.16 29.37 17.16
C TYR A 381 -3.73 29.10 18.55
N GLY A 382 -2.89 28.89 19.58
CA GLY A 382 -3.34 28.62 20.93
C GLY A 382 -3.95 27.22 21.09
N ASN A 383 -4.88 27.08 22.06
CA ASN A 383 -5.63 25.84 22.27
C ASN A 383 -7.08 26.03 21.83
N LEU A 384 -7.69 24.94 21.35
CA LEU A 384 -9.14 24.84 21.28
C LEU A 384 -9.69 24.35 22.65
N PRO A 385 -10.91 24.77 23.06
CA PRO A 385 -11.51 24.29 24.30
C PRO A 385 -11.58 22.76 24.34
N SER A 386 -11.05 22.16 25.40
CA SER A 386 -11.05 20.70 25.62
C SER A 386 -10.40 19.87 24.50
N ALA A 387 -9.54 20.48 23.69
CA ALA A 387 -8.90 19.86 22.53
C ALA A 387 -7.38 20.09 22.55
N PRO A 388 -6.61 19.27 21.83
CA PRO A 388 -5.17 19.50 21.64
C PRO A 388 -4.93 20.80 20.83
N VAL A 389 -3.65 21.12 20.63
CA VAL A 389 -3.23 22.15 19.67
C VAL A 389 -3.89 21.89 18.32
N PRO A 390 -4.38 22.93 17.61
CA PRO A 390 -5.17 22.77 16.40
C PRO A 390 -4.29 22.47 15.17
N ILE A 391 -3.66 21.30 15.21
CA ILE A 391 -2.86 20.69 14.16
C ILE A 391 -3.41 19.28 13.90
N THR A 392 -3.58 18.94 12.63
CA THR A 392 -4.00 17.60 12.21
C THR A 392 -2.79 16.74 11.88
N LEU A 393 -2.96 15.41 11.84
CA LEU A 393 -1.90 14.49 11.40
C LEU A 393 -1.42 14.82 9.97
N HIS A 394 -2.35 15.17 9.07
CA HIS A 394 -2.05 15.51 7.68
C HIS A 394 -1.22 16.79 7.55
N GLU A 395 -1.34 17.73 8.49
CA GLU A 395 -0.45 18.90 8.58
C GLU A 395 0.89 18.55 9.26
N PHE A 396 0.84 17.74 10.33
CA PHE A 396 2.00 17.44 11.17
C PHE A 396 3.10 16.67 10.44
N LEU A 397 2.76 15.63 9.69
CA LEU A 397 3.73 14.75 9.02
C LEU A 397 4.59 15.49 7.98
N PRO A 398 4.03 16.19 6.98
CA PRO A 398 4.84 16.91 6.00
C PRO A 398 5.64 18.05 6.63
N ASP A 399 5.10 18.73 7.65
CA ASP A 399 5.81 19.80 8.35
C ASP A 399 7.02 19.26 9.12
N THR A 400 6.87 18.12 9.79
CA THR A 400 7.96 17.44 10.49
C THR A 400 9.02 16.95 9.51
N GLN A 401 8.60 16.41 8.35
CA GLN A 401 9.52 15.95 7.31
C GLN A 401 10.40 17.08 6.77
N LYS A 402 9.82 18.27 6.56
CA LYS A 402 10.57 19.45 6.09
C LYS A 402 11.67 19.84 7.06
N ILE A 403 11.40 19.81 8.38
CA ILE A 403 12.44 20.16 9.37
C ILE A 403 13.49 19.03 9.48
N GLY A 404 13.07 17.77 9.41
CA GLY A 404 13.94 16.59 9.53
C GLY A 404 14.73 16.23 8.25
N GLN A 405 14.50 16.91 7.13
CA GLN A 405 15.09 16.52 5.84
C GLN A 405 16.62 16.49 5.88
N GLY A 406 17.21 15.31 5.67
CA GLY A 406 18.66 15.12 5.68
C GLY A 406 19.31 15.25 7.07
N VAL A 407 18.53 15.28 8.15
CA VAL A 407 19.05 15.35 9.52
C VAL A 407 19.26 13.94 10.05
N ILE A 408 20.52 13.60 10.35
CA ILE A 408 20.88 12.41 11.12
C ILE A 408 21.73 12.87 12.30
N VAL A 409 21.15 12.79 13.50
CA VAL A 409 21.81 13.29 14.73
C VAL A 409 23.14 12.56 14.95
N ASN A 410 24.15 13.31 15.39
CA ASN A 410 25.54 12.87 15.59
C ASN A 410 26.37 12.64 14.32
N GLN A 411 25.82 12.86 13.11
CA GLN A 411 26.65 12.93 11.90
C GLN A 411 27.28 14.32 11.72
N SER A 412 28.50 14.41 11.22
CA SER A 412 29.18 15.70 11.04
C SER A 412 28.32 16.73 10.30
N GLY A 413 28.07 17.89 10.91
CA GLY A 413 27.32 19.01 10.33
C GLY A 413 25.80 18.93 10.46
N TRP A 414 25.24 17.93 11.14
CA TRP A 414 23.78 17.75 11.27
C TRP A 414 23.07 18.95 11.92
N GLU A 415 23.71 19.65 12.87
CA GLU A 415 23.13 20.82 13.54
C GLU A 415 22.89 21.97 12.56
N GLN A 416 23.81 22.17 11.61
CA GLN A 416 23.68 23.22 10.60
C GLN A 416 22.57 22.89 9.60
N VAL A 417 22.46 21.62 9.19
CA VAL A 417 21.36 21.16 8.32
C VAL A 417 20.02 21.41 9.02
N LEU A 418 19.90 20.99 10.27
CA LEU A 418 18.68 21.18 11.06
C LEU A 418 18.33 22.66 11.23
N GLU A 419 19.30 23.52 11.55
CA GLU A 419 19.06 24.96 11.71
C GLU A 419 18.62 25.62 10.40
N ASN A 420 19.24 25.25 9.26
CA ASN A 420 18.81 25.72 7.95
C ASN A 420 17.37 25.29 7.63
N ASN A 421 17.02 24.03 7.90
CA ASN A 421 15.67 23.51 7.69
C ASN A 421 14.64 24.26 8.54
N LYS A 422 14.93 24.50 9.83
CA LYS A 422 14.06 25.28 10.73
C LYS A 422 13.81 26.70 10.23
N GLN A 423 14.86 27.38 9.75
CA GLN A 423 14.75 28.75 9.22
C GLN A 423 13.90 28.78 7.94
N SER A 424 14.16 27.87 7.02
CA SER A 424 13.39 27.74 5.77
C SER A 424 11.93 27.45 6.06
N PHE A 425 11.67 26.38 6.85
CA PHE A 425 10.32 25.98 7.24
C PHE A 425 9.54 27.11 7.91
N THR A 426 10.14 27.79 8.89
CA THR A 426 9.40 28.83 9.61
C THR A 426 9.13 30.05 8.73
N SER A 427 10.02 30.36 7.79
CA SER A 427 9.82 31.41 6.79
C SER A 427 8.64 31.10 5.87
N GLU A 428 8.49 29.85 5.43
CA GLU A 428 7.30 29.39 4.69
C GLU A 428 6.05 29.41 5.57
N PHE A 429 6.16 28.93 6.80
CA PHE A 429 5.04 28.78 7.73
C PHE A 429 4.34 30.12 7.99
N VAL A 430 5.10 31.20 8.25
CA VAL A 430 4.52 32.52 8.53
C VAL A 430 3.87 33.21 7.32
N GLN A 431 4.01 32.61 6.12
CA GLN A 431 3.37 33.08 4.89
C GLN A 431 2.11 32.30 4.54
N ARG A 432 1.82 31.19 5.23
CA ARG A 432 0.60 30.39 5.00
C ARG A 432 -0.64 31.23 5.23
N SER A 433 -1.68 31.00 4.43
CA SER A 433 -2.96 31.72 4.50
C SER A 433 -3.57 31.69 5.91
N ARG A 434 -3.50 30.55 6.61
CA ARG A 434 -3.97 30.40 7.99
C ARG A 434 -3.21 31.29 8.98
N PHE A 435 -1.90 31.44 8.79
CA PHE A 435 -1.05 32.28 9.64
C PHE A 435 -1.26 33.77 9.34
N THR A 436 -1.29 34.16 8.07
CA THR A 436 -1.47 35.56 7.66
C THR A 436 -2.89 36.08 7.97
N SER A 437 -3.88 35.18 8.01
CA SER A 437 -5.24 35.51 8.48
C SER A 437 -5.29 35.71 10.00
N ALA A 438 -4.51 34.95 10.77
CA ALA A 438 -4.45 35.07 12.23
C ALA A 438 -3.62 36.28 12.70
N PHE A 439 -2.64 36.71 11.90
CA PHE A 439 -1.69 37.78 12.23
C PHE A 439 -1.56 38.75 11.05
N LEU A 440 -2.39 39.80 11.03
CA LEU A 440 -2.33 40.82 9.99
C LEU A 440 -0.96 41.53 9.97
N THR A 441 -0.44 41.83 8.78
CA THR A 441 0.84 42.55 8.64
C THR A 441 0.79 43.97 9.19
N SER A 442 -0.41 44.54 9.36
CA SER A 442 -0.65 45.84 9.98
C SER A 442 -0.51 45.86 11.50
N MET A 443 -0.36 44.71 12.16
CA MET A 443 -0.12 44.65 13.61
C MET A 443 1.22 45.33 13.95
N THR A 444 1.28 45.98 15.10
CA THR A 444 2.57 46.43 15.64
C THR A 444 3.40 45.24 16.12
N PRO A 445 4.74 45.33 16.14
CA PRO A 445 5.59 44.27 16.70
C PRO A 445 5.18 43.85 18.12
N ALA A 446 4.83 44.80 18.99
CA ALA A 446 4.38 44.51 20.35
C ALA A 446 3.08 43.69 20.37
N GLN A 447 2.08 44.05 19.57
CA GLN A 447 0.81 43.31 19.48
C GLN A 447 1.02 41.87 18.97
N PHE A 448 1.89 41.71 17.97
CA PHE A 448 2.21 40.39 17.41
C PHE A 448 2.92 39.51 18.44
N VAL A 449 3.94 40.03 19.12
CA VAL A 449 4.68 39.32 20.17
C VAL A 449 3.77 38.93 21.34
N ASP A 450 2.94 39.86 21.82
CA ASP A 450 2.01 39.59 22.92
C ASP A 450 0.98 38.52 22.57
N ARG A 451 0.50 38.52 21.32
CA ARG A 451 -0.44 37.50 20.86
C ARG A 451 0.19 36.11 20.78
N LEU A 452 1.43 36.01 20.30
CA LEU A 452 2.17 34.74 20.27
C LEU A 452 2.41 34.20 21.69
N PHE A 453 2.86 35.04 22.63
CA PHE A 453 3.05 34.63 24.02
C PHE A 453 1.74 34.23 24.70
N THR A 454 0.65 34.96 24.41
CA THR A 454 -0.71 34.61 24.89
C THR A 454 -1.12 33.22 24.40
N ASN A 455 -0.97 32.95 23.11
CA ASN A 455 -1.28 31.63 22.53
C ASN A 455 -0.40 30.52 23.12
N ALA A 456 0.89 30.80 23.32
CA ALA A 456 1.85 29.88 23.94
C ALA A 456 1.58 29.64 25.44
N GLY A 457 0.76 30.46 26.10
CA GLY A 457 0.51 30.35 27.54
C GLY A 457 1.74 30.67 28.40
N VAL A 458 2.63 31.52 27.89
CA VAL A 458 3.87 31.94 28.56
C VAL A 458 3.81 33.43 28.84
N THR A 459 4.09 33.80 30.09
CA THR A 459 4.30 35.20 30.48
C THR A 459 5.79 35.49 30.41
N PRO A 460 6.29 36.22 29.40
CA PRO A 460 7.72 36.52 29.28
C PRO A 460 8.17 37.54 30.34
N SER A 461 9.46 37.54 30.68
CA SER A 461 10.05 38.65 31.41
C SER A 461 10.02 39.93 30.55
N VAL A 462 10.12 41.10 31.18
CA VAL A 462 10.18 42.39 30.45
C VAL A 462 11.35 42.38 29.46
N THR A 463 12.51 41.87 29.88
CA THR A 463 13.71 41.79 29.03
C THR A 463 13.51 40.86 27.83
N ASP A 464 12.97 39.65 28.06
CA ASP A 464 12.75 38.69 26.97
C ASP A 464 11.72 39.22 25.97
N ARG A 465 10.65 39.83 26.47
CA ARG A 465 9.63 40.46 25.63
C ARG A 465 10.24 41.54 24.74
N GLN A 466 11.08 42.42 25.29
CA GLN A 466 11.74 43.47 24.51
C GLN A 466 12.74 42.91 23.50
N ALA A 467 13.49 41.86 23.87
CA ALA A 467 14.40 41.19 22.94
C ALA A 467 13.67 40.58 21.73
N VAL A 468 12.49 39.97 21.95
CA VAL A 468 11.67 39.40 20.88
C VAL A 468 11.05 40.50 20.01
N ILE A 469 10.59 41.61 20.60
CA ILE A 469 10.13 42.79 19.82
C ILE A 469 11.27 43.36 18.97
N GLY A 470 12.50 43.33 19.49
CA GLY A 470 13.71 43.79 18.81
C GLY A 470 14.02 43.07 17.49
N GLU A 471 13.44 41.90 17.23
CA GLU A 471 13.56 41.20 15.94
C GLU A 471 13.04 42.02 14.74
N PHE A 472 12.19 43.02 15.00
CA PHE A 472 11.64 43.95 14.02
C PHE A 472 12.41 45.28 13.92
N GLY A 473 13.44 45.49 14.74
CA GLY A 473 14.21 46.75 14.75
C GLY A 473 13.33 47.98 14.99
N SER A 474 13.40 48.96 14.09
CA SER A 474 12.59 50.18 14.12
C SER A 474 11.28 50.09 13.33
N ALA A 475 10.90 48.90 12.84
CA ALA A 475 9.68 48.74 12.07
C ALA A 475 8.42 49.01 12.93
N THR A 476 7.44 49.69 12.32
CA THR A 476 6.16 50.02 12.97
C THR A 476 5.06 48.98 12.70
N SER A 477 5.31 48.03 11.80
CA SER A 477 4.39 46.97 11.41
C SER A 477 5.11 45.61 11.35
N THR A 478 4.37 44.55 11.05
CA THR A 478 4.88 43.17 10.99
C THR A 478 4.86 42.64 9.56
N SER A 479 5.14 43.50 8.57
CA SER A 479 5.24 43.11 7.15
C SER A 479 6.52 42.34 6.81
N ASP A 480 7.58 42.47 7.61
CA ASP A 480 8.83 41.73 7.43
C ASP A 480 8.65 40.24 7.77
N VAL A 481 8.65 39.40 6.73
CA VAL A 481 8.50 37.95 6.82
C VAL A 481 9.62 37.30 7.64
N ALA A 482 10.86 37.75 7.48
CA ALA A 482 12.00 37.18 8.18
C ALA A 482 11.94 37.51 9.68
N ALA A 483 11.55 38.73 10.03
CA ALA A 483 11.33 39.13 11.42
C ALA A 483 10.18 38.35 12.08
N ARG A 484 9.07 38.11 11.36
CA ARG A 484 7.96 37.24 11.83
C ARG A 484 8.45 35.82 12.11
N ALA A 485 9.24 35.25 11.20
CA ALA A 485 9.75 33.88 11.33
C ALA A 485 10.68 33.73 12.55
N ARG A 486 11.65 34.63 12.72
CA ARG A 486 12.54 34.64 13.89
C ARG A 486 11.77 34.83 15.19
N THR A 487 10.80 35.74 15.19
CA THR A 487 9.93 36.00 16.35
C THR A 487 9.11 34.77 16.75
N LEU A 488 8.45 34.11 15.78
CA LEU A 488 7.68 32.90 16.03
C LEU A 488 8.57 31.78 16.58
N ARG A 489 9.76 31.59 16.01
CA ARG A 489 10.73 30.61 16.51
C ARG A 489 11.15 30.90 17.95
N ARG A 490 11.50 32.14 18.30
CA ARG A 490 11.88 32.49 19.68
C ARG A 490 10.79 32.14 20.70
N VAL A 491 9.52 32.36 20.36
CA VAL A 491 8.40 31.99 21.23
C VAL A 491 8.24 30.48 21.30
N ALA A 492 8.26 29.77 20.17
CA ALA A 492 8.11 28.31 20.12
C ALA A 492 9.26 27.54 20.77
N GLU A 493 10.48 28.09 20.74
CA GLU A 493 11.69 27.51 21.33
C GLU A 493 11.91 27.94 22.79
N ASN A 494 10.98 28.71 23.37
CA ASN A 494 11.04 29.12 24.77
C ASN A 494 10.99 27.90 25.73
N SER A 495 11.88 27.88 26.72
CA SER A 495 12.01 26.76 27.67
C SER A 495 10.76 26.54 28.54
N THR A 496 10.09 27.61 28.96
CA THR A 496 8.85 27.50 29.75
C THR A 496 7.74 26.88 28.91
N MET A 497 7.66 27.25 27.63
CA MET A 497 6.71 26.63 26.69
C MET A 497 7.00 25.15 26.50
N ASN A 498 8.27 24.80 26.27
CA ASN A 498 8.71 23.42 26.10
C ASN A 498 8.28 22.54 27.30
N ILE A 499 8.44 23.02 28.54
CA ILE A 499 8.04 22.29 29.74
C ILE A 499 6.51 22.20 29.85
N LYS A 500 5.78 23.33 29.69
CA LYS A 500 4.32 23.37 29.89
C LYS A 500 3.53 22.52 28.91
N GLU A 501 4.02 22.37 27.70
CA GLU A 501 3.34 21.64 26.63
C GLU A 501 3.78 20.19 26.50
N PHE A 502 4.79 19.76 27.26
CA PHE A 502 5.41 18.45 27.11
C PHE A 502 4.39 17.31 27.21
N ASN A 503 3.61 17.27 28.29
CA ASN A 503 2.61 16.22 28.49
C ASN A 503 1.52 16.26 27.42
N ARG A 504 1.05 17.46 27.03
CA ARG A 504 0.01 17.60 26.00
C ARG A 504 0.45 17.10 24.64
N ALA A 505 1.68 17.44 24.26
CA ALA A 505 2.29 16.96 23.03
C ALA A 505 2.56 15.46 23.11
N PHE A 506 3.07 14.96 24.23
CA PHE A 506 3.35 13.53 24.42
C PHE A 506 2.09 12.67 24.20
N VAL A 507 0.95 13.07 24.76
CA VAL A 507 -0.33 12.40 24.53
C VAL A 507 -0.75 12.49 23.07
N LEU A 508 -0.65 13.66 22.44
CA LEU A 508 -1.02 13.81 21.02
C LEU A 508 -0.18 12.91 20.12
N MET A 509 1.11 12.75 20.44
CA MET A 509 2.01 11.88 19.68
C MET A 509 1.72 10.39 19.85
N GLN A 510 0.95 9.99 20.86
CA GLN A 510 0.45 8.61 20.93
C GLN A 510 -0.55 8.35 19.79
N TYR A 511 -1.43 9.30 19.49
CA TYR A 511 -2.39 9.20 18.39
C TYR A 511 -1.70 9.36 17.02
N PHE A 512 -0.82 10.34 16.88
CA PHE A 512 -0.13 10.58 15.60
C PHE A 512 0.92 9.52 15.26
N GLY A 513 1.70 9.08 16.25
CA GLY A 513 2.72 8.06 16.07
C GLY A 513 2.12 6.66 15.97
N TYR A 514 1.46 6.19 17.02
CA TYR A 514 0.97 4.81 17.09
C TYR A 514 -0.32 4.61 16.30
N LEU A 515 -1.32 5.46 16.46
CA LEU A 515 -2.64 5.19 15.87
C LEU A 515 -2.80 5.74 14.45
N ARG A 516 -1.87 6.62 14.01
CA ARG A 516 -1.88 7.26 12.69
C ARG A 516 -3.21 7.95 12.35
N ARG A 517 -3.83 8.59 13.34
CA ARG A 517 -5.07 9.37 13.18
C ARG A 517 -5.12 10.58 14.12
N ASN A 518 -6.08 11.49 13.91
CA ASN A 518 -6.38 12.53 14.89
C ASN A 518 -7.12 11.92 16.09
N PRO A 519 -6.99 12.49 17.30
CA PRO A 519 -7.63 11.92 18.49
C PRO A 519 -9.16 11.91 18.46
N ASN A 520 -9.78 12.66 17.54
CA ASN A 520 -11.22 12.74 17.34
C ASN A 520 -11.69 12.05 16.05
N ASP A 521 -10.79 11.37 15.34
CA ASP A 521 -11.16 10.50 14.21
C ASP A 521 -11.64 9.15 14.75
N ALA A 522 -12.44 8.44 13.96
CA ALA A 522 -12.92 7.08 14.29
C ALA A 522 -11.75 6.17 14.74
N PRO A 523 -11.95 5.32 15.76
CA PRO A 523 -13.22 4.97 16.42
C PRO A 523 -13.73 6.00 17.44
N ASP A 524 -12.96 7.04 17.75
CA ASP A 524 -13.43 8.13 18.61
C ASP A 524 -14.34 9.09 17.83
N SER A 525 -15.05 9.96 18.54
CA SER A 525 -15.88 11.02 17.93
C SER A 525 -15.64 12.41 18.53
N ASP A 526 -14.78 12.48 19.53
CA ASP A 526 -14.43 13.68 20.27
C ASP A 526 -13.02 13.56 20.87
N TYR A 527 -12.63 14.50 21.74
CA TYR A 527 -11.33 14.49 22.41
C TYR A 527 -11.33 13.82 23.79
N SER A 528 -12.37 13.07 24.17
CA SER A 528 -12.49 12.48 25.50
C SER A 528 -11.34 11.50 25.80
N GLY A 529 -10.97 10.65 24.84
CA GLY A 529 -9.81 9.75 24.96
C GLY A 529 -8.49 10.51 25.16
N TYR A 530 -8.30 11.61 24.43
CA TYR A 530 -7.13 12.48 24.62
C TYR A 530 -7.10 13.09 26.03
N GLN A 531 -8.24 13.61 26.51
CA GLN A 531 -8.33 14.21 27.85
C GLN A 531 -8.13 13.18 28.97
N PHE A 532 -8.64 11.96 28.80
CA PHE A 532 -8.41 10.85 29.72
C PHE A 532 -6.91 10.58 29.90
N TRP A 533 -6.20 10.39 28.79
CA TRP A 533 -4.77 10.11 28.81
C TRP A 533 -3.95 11.27 29.35
N LEU A 534 -4.30 12.52 29.01
CA LEU A 534 -3.65 13.70 29.56
C LEU A 534 -3.85 13.81 31.07
N ALA A 535 -5.07 13.59 31.57
CA ALA A 535 -5.35 13.58 32.99
C ALA A 535 -4.56 12.48 33.71
N LYS A 536 -4.54 11.26 33.16
CA LYS A 536 -3.78 10.13 33.71
C LYS A 536 -2.28 10.42 33.77
N LEU A 537 -1.70 10.98 32.71
CA LEU A 537 -0.28 11.34 32.68
C LEU A 537 0.08 12.41 33.72
N ASN A 538 -0.79 13.40 33.91
CA ASN A 538 -0.57 14.46 34.89
C ASN A 538 -0.65 13.96 36.34
N VAL A 539 -1.48 12.95 36.63
CA VAL A 539 -1.52 12.31 37.97
C VAL A 539 -0.18 11.69 38.36
N PHE A 540 0.60 11.25 37.37
CA PHE A 540 1.92 10.67 37.58
C PHE A 540 3.06 11.64 37.23
N ASP A 541 2.81 12.96 37.27
CA ASP A 541 3.82 13.99 37.01
C ASP A 541 4.58 13.83 35.67
N GLY A 542 3.91 13.33 34.63
CA GLY A 542 4.54 13.06 33.33
C GLY A 542 5.26 11.71 33.23
N ASN A 543 5.28 10.91 34.28
CA ASN A 543 5.88 9.57 34.25
C ASN A 543 5.01 8.60 33.43
N PHE A 544 5.39 8.40 32.16
CA PHE A 544 4.67 7.56 31.22
C PHE A 544 4.69 6.07 31.58
N VAL A 545 5.66 5.62 32.38
CA VAL A 545 5.75 4.23 32.86
C VAL A 545 4.68 4.00 33.91
N ASN A 546 4.62 4.86 34.94
CA ASN A 546 3.60 4.77 35.99
C ASN A 546 2.18 5.04 35.44
N ALA A 547 2.06 5.90 34.43
CA ALA A 547 0.80 6.10 33.72
C ALA A 547 0.41 4.93 32.80
N GLU A 548 1.32 3.96 32.59
CA GLU A 548 1.22 2.85 31.63
C GLU A 548 0.85 3.30 30.21
N MET A 549 1.20 4.54 29.85
CA MET A 549 0.68 5.17 28.65
C MET A 549 1.26 4.53 27.39
N VAL A 550 2.58 4.55 27.25
CA VAL A 550 3.25 3.96 26.08
C VAL A 550 2.89 2.48 25.96
N LYS A 551 2.90 1.75 27.08
CA LYS A 551 2.47 0.34 27.15
C LYS A 551 1.08 0.17 26.54
N ALA A 552 0.09 0.92 27.03
CA ALA A 552 -1.29 0.78 26.57
C ALA A 552 -1.44 1.03 25.06
N PHE A 553 -0.72 1.99 24.49
CA PHE A 553 -0.76 2.24 23.05
C PHE A 553 -0.05 1.15 22.24
N ILE A 554 1.16 0.73 22.61
CA ILE A 554 1.92 -0.27 21.84
C ILE A 554 1.36 -1.71 21.98
N THR A 555 0.53 -1.96 22.99
CA THR A 555 -0.20 -3.24 23.13
C THR A 555 -1.66 -3.13 22.72
N SER A 556 -2.14 -1.95 22.33
CA SER A 556 -3.54 -1.78 21.92
C SER A 556 -3.86 -2.62 20.69
N THR A 557 -5.10 -3.12 20.64
CA THR A 557 -5.61 -3.83 19.45
C THR A 557 -5.49 -2.96 18.21
N GLU A 558 -5.82 -1.67 18.31
CA GLU A 558 -5.74 -0.72 17.20
C GLU A 558 -4.32 -0.59 16.64
N TYR A 559 -3.30 -0.44 17.51
CA TYR A 559 -1.91 -0.38 17.06
C TYR A 559 -1.44 -1.69 16.45
N ARG A 560 -1.71 -2.81 17.11
CA ARG A 560 -1.25 -4.14 16.67
C ARG A 560 -1.87 -4.56 15.34
N GLN A 561 -3.15 -4.22 15.10
CA GLN A 561 -3.84 -4.50 13.84
C GLN A 561 -3.18 -3.88 12.61
N ARG A 562 -2.35 -2.83 12.78
CA ARG A 562 -1.56 -2.26 11.68
C ARG A 562 -0.52 -3.24 11.12
N PHE A 563 -0.15 -4.28 11.87
CA PHE A 563 1.04 -5.11 11.58
C PHE A 563 0.76 -6.62 11.62
N GLY A 564 -0.51 -7.02 11.73
CA GLY A 564 -0.93 -8.42 11.80
C GLY A 564 -2.04 -8.65 12.83
N PRO A 565 -2.53 -9.90 12.97
CA PRO A 565 -3.53 -10.27 13.98
C PRO A 565 -3.06 -10.05 15.43
#